data_AF-J9RRT8-F1
#
_entry.id   AF-J9RRT8-F1
#
_cell.length_a   1.000
_cell.length_b   1.000
_cell.length_c   1.000
_cell.angle_alpha   90.00
_cell.angle_beta   90.00
_cell.angle_gamma   90.00
#
_symmetry.space_group_name_H-M   'P 1'
#
loop_
_entity.id
_entity.type
_entity.pdbx_description
1 polymer ?
#
loop_
_entity_poly.entity_id
_entity_poly.type
_entity_poly.pdbx_seq_one_letter_code
_entity_poly.pdbx_strand_id
1 'polypeptide(L)'
;LTIPPPKNATAIANQFTNSLRSLNSKTFPAKVPLTVDHSLFFTVGLGINPCPTCKAGNGSRVVASINNVTFVMPTTALLQAHFFNISGVFTTDFPAKPPHVFNYTGTPPTNLQTTSGTKAYRLPYNSTVQLVMQDTGIISPENHPIHLHGFNFFAV
;
A
#
# COMPACT_ATOMS: atom_id res chain seq x y z
N LEU A 1 -28.35 1.58 12.79
CA LEU A 1 -27.04 2.18 12.47
C LEU A 1 -26.11 1.88 13.64
N THR A 2 -25.00 1.20 13.41
CA THR A 2 -24.02 0.87 14.44
C THR A 2 -23.20 2.12 14.79
N ILE A 3 -23.02 2.38 16.08
CA ILE A 3 -22.19 3.50 16.58
C ILE A 3 -20.71 3.15 16.30
N PRO A 4 -19.91 4.03 15.70
CA PRO A 4 -18.48 3.79 15.50
C PRO A 4 -17.75 3.60 16.84
N PRO A 5 -16.66 2.81 16.88
CA PRO A 5 -15.87 2.64 18.10
C PRO A 5 -15.32 3.99 18.63
N PRO A 6 -15.12 4.11 19.95
CA PRO A 6 -14.42 5.27 20.54
C PRO A 6 -13.02 5.48 19.93
N LYS A 7 -12.56 6.73 19.84
CA LYS A 7 -11.23 7.09 19.30
C LYS A 7 -10.07 6.41 20.03
N ASN A 8 -10.25 6.01 21.28
CA ASN A 8 -9.24 5.34 22.11
C ASN A 8 -9.37 3.81 22.14
N ALA A 9 -10.14 3.20 21.23
CA ALA A 9 -10.34 1.76 21.16
C ALA A 9 -9.12 0.96 20.61
N THR A 10 -7.94 1.58 20.50
CA THR A 10 -6.71 0.97 19.96
C THR A 10 -6.36 -0.36 20.63
N ALA A 11 -6.47 -0.45 21.96
CA ALA A 11 -6.16 -1.69 22.68
C ALA A 11 -7.09 -2.85 22.27
N ILE A 12 -8.39 -2.57 22.06
CA ILE A 12 -9.39 -3.55 21.63
C ILE A 12 -9.11 -4.00 20.20
N ALA A 13 -8.84 -3.05 19.30
CA ALA A 13 -8.51 -3.33 17.90
C ALA A 13 -7.24 -4.19 17.77
N ASN A 14 -6.22 -3.86 18.57
CA ASN A 14 -4.98 -4.63 18.61
C ASN A 14 -5.20 -6.03 19.18
N GLN A 15 -5.98 -6.19 20.25
CA GLN A 15 -6.29 -7.49 20.82
C GLN A 15 -7.01 -8.39 19.80
N PHE A 16 -7.98 -7.84 19.06
CA PHE A 16 -8.67 -8.58 18.00
C PHE A 16 -7.71 -8.97 16.87
N THR A 17 -6.92 -8.02 16.36
CA THR A 17 -5.97 -8.29 15.26
C THR A 17 -4.93 -9.34 15.68
N ASN A 18 -4.41 -9.23 16.90
CA ASN A 18 -3.42 -10.14 17.47
C ASN A 18 -4.01 -11.50 17.88
N SER A 19 -5.34 -11.68 17.90
CA SER A 19 -5.97 -12.98 18.18
C SER A 19 -6.22 -13.80 16.91
N LEU A 20 -6.09 -13.21 15.72
CA LEU A 20 -6.27 -13.91 14.45
C LEU A 20 -5.23 -15.02 14.31
N ARG A 21 -5.69 -16.24 14.06
CA ARG A 21 -4.85 -17.42 13.84
C ARG A 21 -5.34 -18.17 12.60
N SER A 22 -4.41 -18.72 11.84
CA SER A 22 -4.75 -19.72 10.84
C SER A 22 -5.22 -21.00 11.55
N LEU A 23 -6.14 -21.73 10.93
CA LEU A 23 -6.60 -23.04 11.42
C LEU A 23 -5.43 -24.01 11.60
N ASN A 24 -4.50 -24.01 10.65
CA ASN A 24 -3.31 -24.86 10.60
C ASN A 24 -3.53 -26.31 11.07
N SER A 25 -4.55 -26.96 10.52
CA SER A 25 -4.90 -28.35 10.85
C SER A 25 -4.37 -29.32 9.79
N LYS A 26 -4.47 -30.64 10.03
CA LYS A 26 -4.09 -31.65 9.03
C LYS A 26 -4.90 -31.53 7.72
N THR A 27 -6.19 -31.15 7.81
CA THR A 27 -7.07 -30.97 6.65
C THR A 27 -6.89 -29.59 6.00
N PHE A 28 -6.61 -28.56 6.81
CA PHE A 28 -6.41 -27.18 6.36
C PHE A 28 -5.05 -26.64 6.84
N PRO A 29 -3.93 -27.14 6.28
CA PRO A 29 -2.59 -26.75 6.73
C PRO A 29 -2.25 -25.33 6.29
N ALA A 30 -1.55 -24.58 7.14
CA ALA A 30 -0.99 -23.29 6.78
C ALA A 30 0.32 -23.50 5.98
N LYS A 31 0.22 -23.45 4.65
CA LYS A 31 1.37 -23.63 3.75
C LYS A 31 2.10 -22.31 3.50
N VAL A 32 2.75 -21.79 4.54
CA VAL A 32 3.56 -20.56 4.43
C VAL A 32 4.77 -20.82 3.53
N PRO A 33 5.03 -20.00 2.49
CA PRO A 33 6.24 -20.12 1.68
C PRO A 33 7.51 -19.92 2.54
N LEU A 34 8.46 -20.86 2.44
CA LEU A 34 9.73 -20.81 3.20
C LEU A 34 10.88 -20.19 2.40
N THR A 35 10.73 -20.12 1.08
CA THR A 35 11.66 -19.45 0.16
C THR A 35 10.95 -18.25 -0.43
N VAL A 36 11.64 -17.12 -0.49
CA VAL A 36 11.11 -15.84 -0.97
C VAL A 36 11.86 -15.44 -2.24
N ASP A 37 11.16 -15.34 -3.36
CA ASP A 37 11.72 -14.87 -4.64
C ASP A 37 11.81 -13.35 -4.68
N HIS A 38 10.84 -12.65 -4.09
CA HIS A 38 10.76 -11.19 -4.06
C HIS A 38 10.54 -10.67 -2.64
N SER A 39 11.47 -9.86 -2.14
CA SER A 39 11.34 -9.14 -0.88
C SER A 39 11.04 -7.66 -1.14
N LEU A 40 9.80 -7.25 -0.85
CA LEU A 40 9.28 -5.91 -1.09
C LEU A 40 9.13 -5.15 0.23
N PHE A 41 9.40 -3.86 0.20
CA PHE A 41 9.21 -2.93 1.31
C PHE A 41 8.43 -1.73 0.81
N PHE A 42 7.17 -1.62 1.22
CA PHE A 42 6.26 -0.59 0.77
C PHE A 42 5.98 0.38 1.92
N THR A 43 6.43 1.62 1.78
CA THR A 43 5.94 2.69 2.66
C THR A 43 4.54 3.09 2.26
N VAL A 44 3.66 3.29 3.23
CA VAL A 44 2.27 3.73 3.03
C VAL A 44 2.09 5.01 3.83
N GLY A 45 1.41 5.99 3.24
CA GLY A 45 1.05 7.19 3.97
C GLY A 45 0.52 8.28 3.07
N LEU A 46 0.34 9.45 3.67
CA LEU A 46 -0.14 10.64 3.00
C LEU A 46 1.00 11.47 2.42
N GLY A 47 0.63 12.46 1.60
CA GLY A 47 1.52 13.47 1.04
C GLY A 47 0.72 14.69 0.58
N ILE A 48 1.40 15.71 0.07
CA ILE A 48 0.78 16.94 -0.42
C ILE A 48 1.28 17.22 -1.83
N ASN A 49 0.38 17.23 -2.80
CA ASN A 49 0.71 17.57 -4.19
C ASN A 49 0.07 18.91 -4.59
N PRO A 50 0.66 19.65 -5.54
CA PRO A 50 0.02 20.80 -6.14
C PRO A 50 -1.34 20.46 -6.76
N CYS A 51 -2.31 21.35 -6.58
CA CYS A 51 -3.63 21.30 -7.18
C CYS A 51 -4.13 22.74 -7.43
N PRO A 52 -3.82 23.34 -8.59
CA PRO A 52 -4.19 24.72 -8.88
C PRO A 52 -5.69 25.02 -8.79
N THR A 53 -6.54 24.01 -9.01
CA THR A 53 -8.00 24.12 -8.93
C THR A 53 -8.55 23.98 -7.50
N CYS A 54 -7.75 23.47 -6.55
CA CYS A 54 -8.15 23.22 -5.17
C CYS A 54 -8.10 24.51 -4.34
N LYS A 55 -9.13 25.36 -4.46
CA LYS A 55 -9.23 26.63 -3.70
C LYS A 55 -9.19 26.43 -2.18
N ALA A 56 -9.94 25.46 -1.67
CA ALA A 56 -10.01 25.16 -0.24
C ALA A 56 -8.66 24.69 0.34
N GLY A 57 -7.81 24.06 -0.48
CA GLY A 57 -6.46 23.62 -0.10
C GLY A 57 -5.37 24.63 -0.44
N ASN A 58 -5.71 25.89 -0.73
CA ASN A 58 -4.77 26.94 -1.16
C ASN A 58 -3.83 26.48 -2.29
N GLY A 59 -4.39 25.88 -3.34
CA GLY A 59 -3.61 25.38 -4.46
C GLY A 59 -2.90 24.04 -4.21
N SER A 60 -3.21 23.36 -3.10
CA SER A 60 -2.67 22.03 -2.73
C SER A 60 -3.79 21.02 -2.50
N ARG A 61 -3.44 19.74 -2.53
CA ARG A 61 -4.31 18.63 -2.13
C ARG A 61 -3.54 17.57 -1.35
N VAL A 62 -4.19 16.98 -0.36
CA VAL A 62 -3.69 15.76 0.30
C VAL A 62 -3.87 14.59 -0.65
N VAL A 63 -2.86 13.73 -0.73
CA VAL A 63 -2.85 12.50 -1.52
C VAL A 63 -2.39 11.34 -0.65
N ALA A 64 -2.74 10.11 -1.04
CA ALA A 64 -2.14 8.90 -0.50
C ALA A 64 -1.09 8.36 -1.48
N SER A 65 -0.07 7.68 -0.97
CA SER A 65 0.95 7.05 -1.79
C SER A 65 1.44 5.72 -1.21
N ILE A 66 1.97 4.88 -2.09
CA ILE A 66 2.79 3.72 -1.71
C ILE A 66 4.16 3.91 -2.34
N ASN A 67 5.24 3.80 -1.55
CA ASN A 67 6.61 4.09 -1.99
C ASN A 67 6.76 5.45 -2.70
N ASN A 68 6.08 6.48 -2.17
CA ASN A 68 6.07 7.84 -2.72
C ASN A 68 5.43 7.97 -4.12
N VAL A 69 4.68 6.96 -4.57
CA VAL A 69 3.89 6.98 -5.81
C VAL A 69 2.41 7.11 -5.49
N THR A 70 1.79 8.21 -5.89
CA THR A 70 0.33 8.37 -5.89
C THR A 70 -0.24 7.76 -7.15
N PHE A 71 -1.01 6.68 -6.99
CA PHE A 71 -1.63 5.98 -8.10
C PHE A 71 -2.65 6.87 -8.82
N VAL A 72 -2.51 7.00 -10.13
CA VAL A 72 -3.49 7.69 -10.98
C VAL A 72 -4.29 6.63 -11.73
N MET A 73 -5.61 6.67 -11.58
CA MET A 73 -6.49 5.73 -12.28
C MET A 73 -6.52 6.07 -13.79
N PRO A 74 -6.12 5.13 -14.67
CA PRO A 74 -6.19 5.35 -16.10
C PRO A 74 -7.63 5.27 -16.61
N THR A 75 -7.89 5.83 -17.79
CA THR A 75 -9.19 5.71 -18.48
C THR A 75 -9.35 4.37 -19.21
N THR A 76 -8.23 3.70 -19.52
CA THR A 76 -8.19 2.35 -20.08
C THR A 76 -7.88 1.35 -18.97
N ALA A 77 -8.66 0.27 -18.87
CA ALA A 77 -8.44 -0.75 -17.84
C ALA A 77 -7.05 -1.40 -17.96
N LEU A 78 -6.36 -1.61 -16.83
CA LEU A 78 -5.02 -2.19 -16.81
C LEU A 78 -4.96 -3.58 -17.47
N LEU A 79 -5.97 -4.43 -17.23
CA LEU A 79 -6.07 -5.75 -17.84
C LEU A 79 -6.24 -5.66 -19.37
N GLN A 80 -7.09 -4.73 -19.84
CA GLN A 80 -7.27 -4.49 -21.27
C GLN A 80 -5.97 -4.03 -21.92
N ALA A 81 -5.29 -3.06 -21.29
CA ALA A 81 -4.02 -2.55 -21.79
C ALA A 81 -2.94 -3.64 -21.85
N HIS A 82 -2.88 -4.50 -20.84
CA HIS A 82 -1.97 -5.63 -20.82
C HIS A 82 -2.30 -6.66 -21.92
N PHE A 83 -3.56 -7.05 -22.04
CA PHE A 83 -3.98 -8.11 -22.97
C PHE A 83 -3.83 -7.72 -24.44
N PHE A 84 -4.16 -6.47 -24.79
CA PHE A 84 -4.06 -5.96 -26.15
C PHE A 84 -2.75 -5.21 -26.44
N ASN A 85 -1.78 -5.25 -25.52
CA ASN A 85 -0.48 -4.58 -25.64
C ASN A 85 -0.59 -3.07 -25.96
N ILE A 86 -1.51 -2.38 -25.29
CA ILE A 86 -1.73 -0.94 -25.47
C ILE A 86 -0.65 -0.17 -24.70
N SER A 87 0.20 0.55 -25.44
CA SER A 87 1.27 1.38 -24.86
C SER A 87 0.73 2.64 -24.17
N GLY A 88 1.45 3.13 -23.16
CA GLY A 88 1.19 4.44 -22.54
C GLY A 88 0.11 4.46 -21.46
N VAL A 89 -0.49 3.32 -21.12
CA VAL A 89 -1.53 3.24 -20.06
C VAL A 89 -0.93 3.08 -18.66
N PHE A 90 0.11 2.26 -18.53
CA PHE A 90 0.83 2.04 -17.27
C PHE A 90 2.29 1.66 -17.55
N THR A 91 3.13 1.74 -16.53
CA THR A 91 4.52 1.25 -16.56
C THR A 91 4.72 0.12 -15.54
N THR A 92 5.71 -0.74 -15.76
CA THR A 92 5.99 -1.91 -14.88
C THR A 92 7.17 -1.68 -13.93
N ASP A 93 7.46 -0.43 -13.61
CA ASP A 93 8.62 0.03 -12.83
C ASP A 93 8.22 0.52 -11.43
N PHE A 94 7.13 -0.01 -10.86
CA PHE A 94 6.81 0.29 -9.46
C PHE A 94 7.99 -0.14 -8.56
N PRO A 95 8.46 0.70 -7.64
CA PRO A 95 9.68 0.41 -6.92
C PRO A 95 9.47 -0.64 -5.83
N ALA A 96 10.37 -1.62 -5.74
CA ALA A 96 10.35 -2.66 -4.71
C ALA A 96 10.57 -2.13 -3.28
N LYS A 97 11.16 -0.93 -3.16
CA LYS A 97 11.54 -0.25 -1.92
C LYS A 97 11.23 1.24 -2.05
N PRO A 98 11.05 2.00 -0.96
CA PRO A 98 10.86 3.43 -1.03
C PRO A 98 12.09 4.10 -1.69
N PRO A 99 11.88 5.10 -2.57
CA PRO A 99 12.98 5.76 -3.26
C PRO A 99 13.88 6.58 -2.32
N HIS A 100 13.38 6.95 -1.15
CA HIS A 100 14.10 7.69 -0.13
C HIS A 100 13.86 7.05 1.24
N VAL A 101 14.95 6.74 1.93
CA VAL A 101 14.92 6.19 3.28
C VAL A 101 15.00 7.33 4.30
N PHE A 102 14.12 7.30 5.28
CA PHE A 102 14.13 8.22 6.42
C PHE A 102 13.57 7.48 7.65
N ASN A 103 13.52 8.16 8.79
CA ASN A 103 12.82 7.64 9.96
C ASN A 103 11.30 7.70 9.70
N TYR A 104 10.74 6.63 9.13
CA TYR A 104 9.36 6.60 8.62
C TYR A 104 8.31 6.99 9.65
N THR A 105 8.49 6.61 10.92
CA THR A 105 7.56 6.89 12.03
C THR A 105 8.01 8.04 12.92
N GLY A 106 9.10 8.72 12.58
CA GLY A 106 9.62 9.89 13.28
C GLY A 106 9.20 11.19 12.62
N THR A 107 10.10 12.18 12.63
CA THR A 107 9.88 13.48 12.00
C THR A 107 9.82 13.33 10.47
N PRO A 108 8.73 13.75 9.81
CA PRO A 108 8.61 13.73 8.35
C PRO A 108 9.66 14.59 7.64
N PRO A 109 10.01 14.28 6.37
CA PRO A 109 10.82 15.16 5.54
C PRO A 109 10.11 16.51 5.30
N THR A 110 10.88 17.56 5.02
CA THR A 110 10.31 18.89 4.70
C THR A 110 9.49 18.87 3.41
N ASN A 111 9.92 18.09 2.42
CA ASN A 111 9.17 17.92 1.17
C ASN A 111 8.22 16.73 1.29
N LEU A 112 6.92 17.02 1.24
CA LEU A 112 5.84 16.02 1.32
C LEU A 112 5.25 15.67 -0.04
N GLN A 113 5.84 16.17 -1.13
CA GLN A 113 5.34 15.90 -2.47
C GLN A 113 5.65 14.46 -2.90
N THR A 114 4.65 13.86 -3.54
CA THR A 114 4.72 12.52 -4.10
C THR A 114 4.79 12.59 -5.62
N THR A 115 5.24 11.51 -6.26
CA THR A 115 5.18 11.38 -7.71
C THR A 115 3.87 10.75 -8.13
N SER A 116 3.14 11.35 -9.07
CA SER A 116 1.91 10.75 -9.61
C SER A 116 2.23 9.79 -10.76
N GLY A 117 1.58 8.63 -10.80
CA GLY A 117 1.74 7.70 -11.93
C GLY A 117 0.91 6.44 -11.82
N THR A 118 0.74 5.75 -12.94
CA THR A 118 0.09 4.43 -13.04
C THR A 118 1.17 3.38 -13.19
N LYS A 119 1.72 2.94 -12.05
CA LYS A 119 2.85 2.00 -11.99
C LYS A 119 2.42 0.66 -11.42
N ALA A 120 2.88 -0.43 -12.02
CA ALA A 120 2.66 -1.80 -11.55
C ALA A 120 3.99 -2.48 -11.20
N TYR A 121 3.95 -3.41 -10.23
CA TYR A 121 5.07 -4.31 -9.96
C TYR A 121 4.78 -5.64 -10.67
N ARG A 122 5.60 -6.01 -11.66
CA ARG A 122 5.38 -7.23 -12.45
C ARG A 122 6.06 -8.41 -11.78
N LEU A 123 5.32 -9.50 -11.60
CA LEU A 123 5.81 -10.75 -11.05
C LEU A 123 5.72 -11.87 -12.11
N PRO A 124 6.74 -12.74 -12.21
CA PRO A 124 6.59 -14.02 -12.88
C PRO A 124 5.49 -14.86 -12.22
N TYR A 125 4.88 -15.75 -13.01
CA TYR A 125 3.96 -16.74 -12.47
C TYR A 125 4.69 -17.64 -11.46
N ASN A 126 4.00 -18.04 -10.38
CA ASN A 126 4.49 -18.91 -9.31
C ASN A 126 5.60 -18.31 -8.41
N SER A 127 5.86 -17.00 -8.50
CA SER A 127 6.79 -16.33 -7.58
C SER A 127 6.25 -16.27 -6.15
N THR A 128 7.11 -16.47 -5.16
CA THR A 128 6.81 -16.21 -3.75
C THR A 128 7.24 -14.79 -3.35
N VAL A 129 6.35 -14.08 -2.65
CA VAL A 129 6.57 -12.67 -2.32
C VAL A 129 6.46 -12.47 -0.82
N GLN A 130 7.48 -11.85 -0.23
CA GLN A 130 7.39 -11.22 1.08
C GLN A 130 7.16 -9.73 0.88
N LEU A 131 6.13 -9.18 1.52
CA LEU A 131 5.83 -7.77 1.48
C LEU A 131 5.76 -7.20 2.89
N VAL A 132 6.64 -6.25 3.18
CA VAL A 132 6.59 -5.44 4.41
C VAL A 132 5.85 -4.16 4.09
N MET A 133 4.77 -3.90 4.82
CA MET A 133 4.00 -2.65 4.76
C MET A 133 4.41 -1.76 5.93
N GLN A 134 5.00 -0.60 5.65
CA GLN A 134 5.51 0.34 6.64
C GLN A 134 4.69 1.63 6.60
N ASP A 135 3.94 1.93 7.65
CA ASP A 135 3.28 3.23 7.80
C ASP A 135 4.30 4.37 7.92
N THR A 136 3.91 5.59 7.57
CA THR A 136 4.72 6.79 7.74
C THR A 136 3.99 7.85 8.57
N GLY A 137 4.73 8.63 9.36
CA GLY A 137 4.19 9.76 10.12
C GLY A 137 3.93 11.02 9.28
N ILE A 138 3.95 10.93 7.94
CA ILE A 138 3.71 12.08 7.07
C ILE A 138 2.26 12.53 7.24
N ILE A 139 2.07 13.81 7.63
CA ILE A 139 0.79 14.42 8.03
C ILE A 139 0.24 13.85 9.34
N SER A 140 0.01 12.53 9.41
CA SER A 140 -0.44 11.83 10.60
C SER A 140 -0.14 10.32 10.46
N PRO A 141 0.29 9.63 11.55
CA PRO A 141 0.28 8.17 11.58
C PRO A 141 -1.15 7.64 11.48
N GLU A 142 -1.33 6.54 10.74
CA GLU A 142 -2.64 5.94 10.49
C GLU A 142 -2.57 4.41 10.44
N ASN A 143 -3.68 3.75 10.80
CA ASN A 143 -3.81 2.31 10.57
C ASN A 143 -4.54 2.10 9.24
N HIS A 144 -3.80 1.62 8.23
CA HIS A 144 -4.31 1.37 6.89
C HIS A 144 -4.71 -0.11 6.70
N PRO A 145 -6.01 -0.43 6.55
CA PRO A 145 -6.41 -1.79 6.20
C PRO A 145 -6.03 -2.09 4.75
N ILE A 146 -5.06 -2.99 4.56
CA ILE A 146 -4.56 -3.37 3.23
C ILE A 146 -5.34 -4.56 2.68
N HIS A 147 -5.77 -4.45 1.43
CA HIS A 147 -6.45 -5.50 0.70
C HIS A 147 -5.68 -5.84 -0.58
N LEU A 148 -5.56 -7.14 -0.88
CA LEU A 148 -4.94 -7.67 -2.09
C LEU A 148 -5.98 -8.46 -2.89
N HIS A 149 -6.24 -8.03 -4.12
CA HIS A 149 -7.18 -8.71 -5.00
C HIS A 149 -6.55 -10.00 -5.55
N GLY A 150 -7.36 -11.07 -5.69
CA GLY A 150 -6.97 -12.32 -6.35
C GLY A 150 -6.15 -13.29 -5.49
N PHE A 151 -5.75 -12.89 -4.27
CA PHE A 151 -4.92 -13.70 -3.39
C PHE A 151 -5.34 -13.60 -1.93
N ASN A 152 -5.14 -14.68 -1.19
CA ASN A 152 -4.97 -14.64 0.26
C ASN A 152 -3.48 -14.58 0.58
N PHE A 153 -3.13 -14.11 1.76
CA PHE A 153 -1.75 -14.03 2.23
C PHE A 153 -1.64 -14.46 3.69
N PHE A 154 -0.42 -14.83 4.09
CA PHE A 154 -0.09 -15.08 5.49
C PHE A 154 0.50 -13.79 6.08
N ALA A 155 -0.07 -13.32 7.19
CA ALA A 155 0.61 -12.39 8.07
C ALA A 155 1.53 -13.23 8.98
N VAL A 156 2.84 -13.05 8.85
CA VAL A 156 3.89 -13.87 9.46
C VAL A 156 4.63 -13.14 10.57
#